data_AF-A0A3C0YDX3-F1
#
_entry.id   AF-A0A3C0YDX3-F1
#
_cell.length_a   1.000
_cell.length_b   1.000
_cell.length_c   1.000
_cell.angle_alpha   90.00
_cell.angle_beta   90.00
_cell.angle_gamma   90.00
#
_symmetry.space_group_name_H-M   'P 1'
#
loop_
_entity.id
_entity.type
_entity.pdbx_description
1 polymer ?
#
loop_
_entity_poly.entity_id
_entity_poly.type
_entity_poly.pdbx_seq_one_letter_code
_entity_poly.pdbx_strand_id
1 'polypeptide(L)' 'VNGKAVGNVNQLLTAVAALKPGTPAPLTVLRKDSQTEIAVTPGKRQRPKLQR' A
#
# COMPACT_ATOMS: atom_id res chain seq x y z
N VAL A 1 2.73 5.94 -3.86
CA VAL A 1 1.83 4.77 -4.13
C VAL A 1 1.01 5.09 -5.37
N ASN A 2 1.23 4.39 -6.48
CA ASN A 2 0.53 4.66 -7.75
C ASN A 2 0.55 6.15 -8.15
N GLY A 3 1.74 6.77 -8.11
CA GLY A 3 1.93 8.21 -8.38
C GLY A 3 1.56 9.18 -7.24
N LYS A 4 0.90 8.73 -6.16
CA LYS A 4 0.60 9.57 -5.00
C LYS A 4 1.80 9.66 -4.05
N ALA A 5 2.20 10.88 -3.70
CA ALA A 5 3.22 11.11 -2.67
C ALA A 5 2.73 10.64 -1.29
N VAL A 6 3.63 10.07 -0.51
CA VAL A 6 3.36 9.56 0.85
C VAL A 6 4.44 10.07 1.77
N GLY A 7 4.09 10.94 2.70
CA GLY A 7 5.00 11.50 3.71
C GLY A 7 4.88 10.86 5.09
N ASN A 8 3.85 10.06 5.34
CA ASN A 8 3.65 9.38 6.62
C ASN A 8 2.84 8.07 6.49
N VAL A 9 2.79 7.31 7.59
CA VAL A 9 2.11 6.01 7.65
C VAL A 9 0.60 6.14 7.41
N ASN A 10 -0.06 7.17 7.93
CA ASN A 10 -1.52 7.34 7.75
C ASN A 10 -1.88 7.58 6.27
N GLN A 11 -1.08 8.38 5.57
CA GLN A 11 -1.21 8.60 4.13
C GLN A 11 -0.96 7.31 3.36
N LEU A 12 0.01 6.49 3.78
CA LEU A 12 0.26 5.17 3.18
C LEU A 12 -0.96 4.25 3.30
N LEU A 13 -1.50 4.11 4.51
CA LEU A 13 -2.67 3.26 4.78
C LEU A 13 -3.88 3.71 3.98
N THR A 14 -4.10 5.02 3.88
CA THR A 14 -5.19 5.60 3.07
C THR A 14 -4.98 5.30 1.58
N ALA A 15 -3.77 5.48 1.07
CA ALA A 15 -3.44 5.22 -0.32
C ALA A 15 -3.61 3.73 -0.67
N VAL A 16 -3.21 2.81 0.22
CA VAL A 16 -3.39 1.36 0.05
C VAL A 16 -4.88 0.96 0.13
N ALA A 17 -5.65 1.57 1.03
CA ALA A 17 -7.08 1.29 1.16
C ALA A 17 -7.89 1.69 -0.10
N ALA A 18 -7.38 2.64 -0.88
CA ALA A 18 -7.96 3.05 -2.16
C ALA A 18 -7.57 2.14 -3.34
N LEU A 19 -6.64 1.20 -3.17
CA LEU A 19 -6.24 0.26 -4.23
C LEU A 19 -7.23 -0.89 -4.35
N LYS A 20 -7.40 -1.38 -5.59
CA LYS A 20 -8.19 -2.58 -5.86
C LYS A 20 -7.44 -3.83 -5.37
N PRO A 21 -8.02 -4.63 -4.47
CA PRO A 21 -7.40 -5.89 -4.06
C PRO A 21 -7.21 -6.83 -5.26
N GLY A 22 -6.06 -7.51 -5.30
CA GLY A 22 -5.72 -8.45 -6.38
C GLY A 22 -5.20 -7.80 -7.67
N THR A 23 -5.08 -6.47 -7.73
CA THR A 23 -4.45 -5.78 -8.87
C THR A 23 -3.06 -5.26 -8.50
N PRO A 24 -2.01 -5.56 -9.28
CA PRO A 24 -0.68 -5.01 -9.03
C PRO A 24 -0.69 -3.48 -9.02
N ALA A 25 -0.06 -2.89 -8.02
CA ALA A 25 0.10 -1.45 -7.89
C ALA A 25 1.58 -1.10 -7.66
N PRO A 26 2.14 -0.13 -8.39
CA PRO A 26 3.52 0.29 -8.20
C PRO A 26 3.70 1.08 -6.89
N LEU A 27 4.73 0.69 -6.14
CA LEU A 27 5.18 1.30 -4.91
C LEU A 27 6.62 1.75 -5.06
N THR A 28 6.82 3.05 -5.00
CA THR A 28 8.15 3.64 -4.95
C THR A 28 8.63 3.70 -3.50
N VAL A 29 9.75 3.06 -3.21
CA VAL A 29 10.37 3.00 -1.88
C VAL A 29 11.79 3.55 -1.93
N LEU A 30 12.24 4.13 -0.82
CA LEU A 30 13.62 4.52 -0.63
C LEU A 30 14.35 3.42 0.16
N ARG A 31 15.44 2.89 -0.40
CA ARG A 31 16.29 1.88 0.24
C ARG A 31 17.75 2.24 -0.01
N LYS A 32 18.53 2.41 1.07
CA LYS A 32 19.96 2.80 1.00
C LYS A 32 20.17 4.02 0.10
N ASP A 33 19.36 5.07 0.33
CA ASP A 33 19.38 6.33 -0.43
C ASP A 33 19.04 6.22 -1.93
N SER A 34 18.65 5.02 -2.39
CA SER A 34 18.18 4.77 -3.74
C SER A 34 16.67 4.64 -3.79
N GLN A 35 16.07 5.22 -4.82
CA GLN A 35 14.65 5.07 -5.10
C GLN A 35 14.44 3.81 -5.96
N THR A 36 13.62 2.89 -5.47
CA THR A 36 13.28 1.65 -6.16
C THR A 36 11.76 1.56 -6.33
N GLU A 37 11.31 1.17 -7.52
CA GLU A 37 9.90 0.89 -7.78
C GLU A 37 9.64 -0.61 -7.71
N ILE A 38 8.60 -0.99 -6.96
CA ILE A 38 8.21 -2.39 -6.72
C ILE A 38 6.74 -2.53 -7.03
N ALA A 39 6.37 -3.51 -7.85
CA ALA A 39 4.97 -3.88 -8.05
C ALA A 39 4.49 -4.75 -6.88
N VAL A 40 3.44 -4.30 -6.17
CA VAL A 40 2.84 -5.04 -5.07
C VAL A 40 1.36 -5.26 -5.32
N THR A 41 0.90 -6.49 -5.09
CA THR A 41 -0.52 -6.85 -5.19
C THR A 41 -1.14 -6.82 -3.79
N PRO A 42 -2.02 -5.84 -3.47
CA PRO A 42 -2.65 -5.77 -2.16
C PRO A 42 -3.71 -6.87 -1.99
N GLY A 43 -3.74 -7.49 -0.82
CA GLY A 43 -4.76 -8.44 -0.41
C GLY A 43 -5.99 -7.77 0.23
N LYS A 44 -7.11 -8.49 0.31
CA LYS A 44 -8.31 -8.02 1.02
C LYS A 44 -8.12 -8.20 2.53
N ARG A 45 -8.26 -7.11 3.31
CA ARG A 45 -8.23 -7.18 4.77
C ARG A 45 -9.43 -7.98 5.28
N GLN A 46 -9.18 -9.12 5.94
CA GLN A 46 -10.23 -9.88 6.62
C GLN A 46 -10.79 -9.04 7.77
N ARG A 47 -12.12 -8.96 7.87
CA ARG A 47 -12.78 -8.30 9.00
C ARG A 47 -12.51 -9.14 10.25
N PRO A 48 -12.16 -8.53 11.39
CA PRO A 48 -12.02 -9.27 12.64
C PRO A 48 -13.34 -10.00 12.90
N LYS A 49 -13.27 -11.30 13.18
CA LYS A 49 -14.44 -12.06 13.63
C LYS A 49 -14.84 -11.43 14.96
N LEU A 50 -16.04 -10.84 15.01
CA LEU A 50 -16.61 -10.35 16.25
C LEU A 50 -16.74 -11.57 17.17
N GLN A 51 -15.81 -11.73 18.12
CA GLN A 51 -15.97 -12.72 19.18
C GLN A 51 -17.16 -12.23 20.01
N ARG A 52 -18.26 -12.97 19.95
CA ARG A 52 -19.43 -12.79 20.81
C ARG A 52 -19.27 -13.65 22.05
#